data_AF-A0A1I4IWN1-F1
#
_entry.id   AF-A0A1I4IWN1-F1
#
_cell.length_a   1.000
_cell.length_b   1.000
_cell.length_c   1.000
_cell.angle_alpha   90.00
_cell.angle_beta   90.00
_cell.angle_gamma   90.00
#
_symmetry.space_group_name_H-M   'P 1'
#
loop_
_entity.id
_entity.type
_entity.pdbx_description
1 polymer ?
#
loop_
_entity_poly.entity_id
_entity_poly.type
_entity_poly.pdbx_seq_one_letter_code
_entity_poly.pdbx_strand_id
1 'polypeptide(L)'
;MIKKTMPIRIMSYDGASYKEQLAEIDKCLRNKKKPPELVPVVTFVIYFGAESWKKTRLYEVMEIPEYLRDYVSDYKINVFDIKDLTREQVEMFQSDFRIVADYFYKKYHCEDYVPDNATLHHVDEVLKLMSVLTGDDRYEQAVII
;
A
#
# COMPACT_ATOMS: atom_id res chain seq x y z
N MET A 1 -9.33 -11.94 -7.93
CA MET A 1 -10.33 -11.88 -6.84
C MET A 1 -9.99 -10.82 -5.79
N ILE A 2 -8.74 -10.78 -5.29
CA ILE A 2 -8.27 -9.85 -4.24
C ILE A 2 -8.48 -8.36 -4.55
N LYS A 3 -8.32 -7.92 -5.82
CA LYS A 3 -8.41 -6.51 -6.20
C LYS A 3 -9.78 -5.86 -5.88
N LYS A 4 -10.89 -6.59 -6.02
CA LYS A 4 -12.23 -5.99 -5.88
C LYS A 4 -12.60 -5.66 -4.44
N THR A 5 -12.04 -6.34 -3.44
CA THR A 5 -12.41 -6.15 -2.03
C THR A 5 -11.45 -5.23 -1.28
N MET A 6 -10.47 -4.61 -1.95
CA MET A 6 -9.47 -3.79 -1.30
C MET A 6 -10.05 -2.61 -0.51
N PRO A 7 -11.04 -1.84 -1.01
CA PRO A 7 -11.66 -0.79 -0.20
C PRO A 7 -12.19 -1.27 1.16
N ILE A 8 -12.79 -2.47 1.19
CA ILE A 8 -13.31 -3.07 2.42
C ILE A 8 -12.18 -3.47 3.37
N ARG A 9 -11.08 -4.02 2.84
CA ARG A 9 -9.91 -4.41 3.65
C ARG A 9 -9.25 -3.19 4.28
N ILE A 10 -9.04 -2.13 3.49
CA ILE A 10 -8.40 -0.91 3.98
C ILE A 10 -9.30 -0.22 5.02
N MET A 11 -10.61 -0.16 4.79
CA MET A 11 -11.56 0.32 5.78
C MET A 11 -11.45 -0.45 7.11
N SER A 12 -11.26 -1.77 7.04
CA SER A 12 -11.04 -2.59 8.24
C SER A 12 -9.71 -2.29 8.93
N TYR A 13 -8.63 -2.04 8.18
CA TYR A 13 -7.32 -1.71 8.76
C TYR A 13 -7.34 -0.33 9.41
N ASP A 14 -7.86 0.68 8.72
CA ASP A 14 -8.01 2.04 9.26
C ASP A 14 -8.89 2.03 10.52
N GLY A 15 -10.02 1.31 10.47
CA GLY A 15 -10.89 1.13 11.63
C GLY A 15 -10.20 0.44 12.80
N ALA A 16 -9.32 -0.55 12.55
CA ALA A 16 -8.53 -1.19 13.59
C ALA A 16 -7.52 -0.21 14.22
N SER A 17 -6.80 0.57 13.40
CA SER A 17 -5.88 1.59 13.89
C SER A 17 -6.58 2.67 14.73
N TYR A 18 -7.75 3.14 14.30
CA TYR A 18 -8.55 4.07 15.11
C TYR A 18 -9.06 3.43 16.41
N LYS A 19 -9.47 2.16 16.37
CA LYS A 19 -9.88 1.42 17.57
C LYS A 19 -8.73 1.33 18.59
N GLU A 20 -7.50 1.09 18.14
CA GLU A 20 -6.31 1.08 18.99
C GLU A 20 -6.06 2.45 19.63
N GLN A 21 -6.16 3.54 18.85
CA GLN A 21 -6.05 4.90 19.38
C GLN A 21 -7.12 5.18 20.46
N LEU A 22 -8.37 4.82 20.20
CA LEU A 22 -9.47 4.98 21.17
C LEU A 22 -9.23 4.18 22.44
N ALA A 23 -8.72 2.95 22.33
CA ALA A 23 -8.42 2.12 23.49
C ALA A 23 -7.36 2.76 24.41
N GLU A 24 -6.32 3.36 23.85
CA GLU A 24 -5.30 4.08 24.63
C GLU A 24 -5.84 5.39 25.23
N ILE A 25 -6.69 6.13 24.49
CA ILE A 25 -7.39 7.31 25.01
C ILE A 25 -8.25 6.92 26.23
N ASP A 26 -9.10 5.90 26.09
CA ASP A 26 -9.98 5.41 27.16
C ASP A 26 -9.19 4.96 28.38
N LYS A 27 -8.06 4.28 28.16
CA LYS A 27 -7.14 3.85 29.22
C LYS A 27 -6.52 5.03 29.96
N CYS A 28 -6.12 6.10 29.26
CA CYS A 28 -5.65 7.33 29.90
C CYS A 28 -6.76 7.99 30.74
N LEU A 29 -7.97 8.12 30.17
CA LEU A 29 -9.13 8.69 30.84
C LEU A 29 -9.51 7.92 32.11
N ARG A 30 -9.56 6.58 32.06
CA ARG A 30 -9.81 5.71 33.23
C ARG A 30 -8.78 5.91 34.34
N ASN A 31 -7.52 6.17 33.98
CA ASN A 31 -6.43 6.42 34.92
C ASN A 31 -6.29 7.91 35.32
N LYS A 32 -7.25 8.77 34.95
CA LYS A 32 -7.23 10.23 35.18
C LYS A 32 -5.96 10.91 34.64
N LYS A 33 -5.40 10.37 33.55
CA LYS A 33 -4.26 10.94 32.82
C LYS A 33 -4.76 11.75 31.63
N LYS A 34 -3.98 12.74 31.19
CA LYS A 34 -4.23 13.45 29.93
C LYS A 34 -4.14 12.44 28.77
N PRO A 35 -5.21 12.25 27.97
CA PRO A 35 -5.16 11.35 26.82
C PRO A 35 -4.33 11.98 25.68
N PRO A 36 -3.74 11.15 24.79
CA PRO A 36 -3.19 11.64 23.54
C PRO A 36 -4.30 12.21 22.65
N GLU A 37 -3.93 13.07 21.71
CA GLU A 37 -4.84 13.54 20.67
C GLU A 37 -5.05 12.44 19.62
N LEU A 38 -6.23 12.42 19.00
CA LEU A 38 -6.51 11.53 17.88
C LEU A 38 -5.67 11.96 16.68
N VAL A 39 -4.97 11.02 16.06
CA VAL A 39 -4.14 11.26 14.87
C VAL A 39 -4.77 10.64 13.63
N PRO A 40 -4.64 11.27 12.46
CA PRO A 40 -5.17 10.72 11.22
C PRO A 40 -4.48 9.40 10.86
N VAL A 41 -5.26 8.43 10.39
CA VAL A 41 -4.75 7.20 9.80
C VAL A 41 -4.80 7.36 8.29
N VAL A 42 -3.66 7.11 7.63
CA VAL A 42 -3.55 7.16 6.18
C VAL A 42 -2.93 5.85 5.70
N THR A 43 -3.67 5.13 4.86
CA THR A 43 -3.18 3.90 4.25
C THR A 43 -2.97 4.11 2.75
N PHE A 44 -1.79 3.71 2.28
CA PHE A 44 -1.41 3.71 0.87
C PHE A 44 -1.30 2.27 0.35
N VAL A 45 -1.96 2.01 -0.77
CA VAL A 45 -1.84 0.74 -1.49
C VAL A 45 -0.86 0.96 -2.63
N ILE A 46 0.27 0.25 -2.60
CA ILE A 46 1.20 0.23 -3.72
C ILE A 46 0.90 -1.01 -4.56
N TYR A 47 0.60 -0.80 -5.84
CA TYR A 47 0.11 -1.84 -6.72
C TYR A 47 1.06 -2.04 -7.90
N PHE A 48 1.50 -3.29 -8.08
CA PHE A 48 2.53 -3.72 -9.03
C PHE A 48 1.99 -4.57 -10.19
N GLY A 49 0.67 -4.76 -10.27
CA GLY A 49 0.09 -5.69 -11.24
C GLY A 49 0.11 -5.15 -12.67
N ALA A 50 0.14 -6.07 -13.64
CA ALA A 50 0.25 -5.72 -15.06
C ALA A 50 -0.96 -4.94 -15.62
N GLU A 51 -2.14 -5.15 -15.04
CA GLU A 51 -3.37 -4.42 -15.40
C GLU A 51 -3.53 -3.21 -14.48
N SER A 52 -3.83 -2.04 -15.03
CA SER A 52 -4.07 -0.83 -14.23
C SER A 52 -5.21 -1.00 -13.22
N TRP A 53 -5.03 -0.41 -12.05
CA TRP A 53 -6.04 -0.38 -11.00
C TRP A 53 -7.26 0.48 -11.41
N LYS A 54 -8.47 0.02 -11.09
CA LYS A 54 -9.71 0.69 -11.55
C LYS A 54 -10.69 1.16 -10.48
N LYS A 55 -10.68 0.56 -9.27
CA LYS A 55 -11.74 0.77 -8.27
C LYS A 55 -11.16 1.24 -6.93
N THR A 56 -11.36 2.50 -6.59
CA THR A 56 -10.79 3.16 -5.41
C THR A 56 -11.83 3.54 -4.36
N ARG A 57 -13.12 3.34 -4.63
CA ARG A 57 -14.21 3.71 -3.73
C ARG A 57 -15.07 2.50 -3.40
N LEU A 58 -15.65 2.49 -2.20
CA LEU A 58 -16.49 1.38 -1.75
C LEU A 58 -17.70 1.20 -2.68
N TYR A 59 -18.30 2.30 -3.14
CA TYR A 59 -19.46 2.25 -4.06
C TYR A 59 -19.15 1.54 -5.37
N GLU A 60 -17.90 1.54 -5.82
CA GLU A 60 -17.52 0.90 -7.08
C GLU A 60 -17.44 -0.63 -6.96
N VAL A 61 -17.39 -1.16 -5.73
CA VAL A 61 -17.16 -2.59 -5.46
C VAL A 61 -18.38 -3.32 -4.90
N MET A 62 -19.48 -2.62 -4.64
CA MET A 62 -20.75 -3.20 -4.18
C MET A 62 -21.94 -2.66 -4.97
N GLU A 63 -22.97 -3.49 -5.10
CA GLU A 63 -24.28 -3.07 -5.59
C GLU A 63 -25.09 -2.53 -4.41
N ILE A 64 -25.33 -1.21 -4.42
CA ILE A 64 -26.09 -0.53 -3.38
C ILE A 64 -27.46 -0.16 -3.95
N PRO A 65 -28.56 -0.68 -3.39
CA PRO A 65 -29.90 -0.24 -3.75
C PRO A 65 -30.05 1.27 -3.60
N GLU A 66 -30.78 1.92 -4.51
CA GLU A 66 -30.89 3.39 -4.54
C GLU A 66 -31.39 3.98 -3.21
N TYR A 67 -32.37 3.33 -2.58
CA TYR A 67 -32.90 3.73 -1.28
C TYR A 67 -31.91 3.62 -0.10
N LEU A 68 -30.79 2.90 -0.27
CA LEU A 68 -29.71 2.80 0.72
C LEU A 68 -28.54 3.73 0.44
N ARG A 69 -28.51 4.39 -0.73
CA ARG A 69 -27.32 5.09 -1.22
C ARG A 69 -26.87 6.24 -0.33
N ASP A 70 -27.79 6.90 0.36
CA ASP A 70 -27.46 8.01 1.28
C ASP A 70 -27.07 7.53 2.68
N TYR A 71 -27.27 6.25 2.99
CA TYR A 71 -26.98 5.67 4.31
C TYR A 71 -25.66 4.89 4.34
N VAL A 72 -25.14 4.49 3.19
CA VAL A 72 -23.85 3.81 3.08
C VAL A 72 -22.75 4.86 3.00
N SER A 73 -21.62 4.66 3.69
CA SER A 73 -20.46 5.54 3.55
C SER A 73 -19.62 5.15 2.35
N ASP A 74 -19.28 6.10 1.49
CA ASP A 74 -18.43 5.83 0.35
C ASP A 74 -16.93 5.97 0.69
N TYR A 75 -16.39 4.90 1.26
CA TYR A 75 -15.01 4.88 1.72
C TYR A 75 -14.01 4.85 0.54
N LYS A 76 -13.11 5.84 0.49
CA LYS A 76 -12.08 6.00 -0.55
C LYS A 76 -10.73 5.46 -0.07
N ILE A 77 -10.05 4.72 -0.94
CA ILE A 77 -8.65 4.29 -0.74
C ILE A 77 -7.68 5.10 -1.59
N ASN A 78 -6.42 5.15 -1.14
CA ASN A 78 -5.32 5.75 -1.88
C ASN A 78 -4.49 4.64 -2.54
N VAL A 79 -4.51 4.57 -3.86
CA VAL A 79 -3.77 3.56 -4.63
C VAL A 79 -2.73 4.26 -5.50
N PHE A 80 -1.49 3.81 -5.38
CA PHE A 80 -0.39 4.13 -6.26
C PHE A 80 -0.13 2.93 -7.15
N ASP A 81 -0.57 3.03 -8.39
CA ASP A 81 -0.25 2.06 -9.43
C ASP A 81 1.14 2.40 -9.97
N ILE A 82 2.13 1.53 -9.76
CA ILE A 82 3.52 1.77 -10.17
C ILE A 82 3.63 2.04 -11.66
N LYS A 83 2.74 1.45 -12.47
CA LYS A 83 2.70 1.68 -13.91
C LYS A 83 2.29 3.10 -14.27
N ASP A 84 1.45 3.73 -13.46
CA ASP A 84 0.90 5.06 -13.72
C ASP A 84 1.66 6.17 -12.97
N LEU A 85 2.69 5.81 -12.20
CA LEU A 85 3.54 6.80 -11.52
C LEU A 85 4.37 7.58 -12.53
N THR A 86 4.64 8.85 -12.23
CA THR A 86 5.67 9.63 -12.93
C THR A 86 7.05 9.30 -12.38
N ARG A 87 8.09 9.63 -13.15
CA ARG A 87 9.49 9.49 -12.71
C ARG A 87 9.73 10.21 -11.38
N GLU A 88 9.21 11.42 -11.21
CA GLU A 88 9.35 12.21 -9.98
C GLU A 88 8.72 11.50 -8.77
N GLN A 89 7.56 10.85 -8.96
CA GLN A 89 6.89 10.10 -7.91
C GLN A 89 7.68 8.85 -7.49
N VAL A 90 8.35 8.18 -8.43
CA VAL A 90 9.26 7.08 -8.12
C VAL A 90 10.48 7.56 -7.34
N GLU A 91 11.00 8.75 -7.67
CA GLU A 91 12.15 9.35 -6.97
C GLU A 91 11.86 9.80 -5.54
N MET A 92 10.58 9.99 -5.18
CA MET A 92 10.18 10.32 -3.81
C MET A 92 10.40 9.15 -2.82
N PHE A 93 10.54 7.91 -3.28
CA PHE A 93 10.88 6.78 -2.42
C PHE A 93 12.34 6.89 -1.95
N GLN A 94 12.56 7.03 -0.63
CA GLN A 94 13.90 7.21 -0.07
C GLN A 94 14.56 5.91 0.42
N SER A 95 13.75 4.89 0.73
CA SER A 95 14.25 3.59 1.17
C SER A 95 14.69 2.72 -0.01
N ASP A 96 15.31 1.57 0.29
CA ASP A 96 15.66 0.55 -0.71
C ASP A 96 14.48 0.06 -1.56
N PHE A 97 13.24 0.24 -1.08
CA PHE A 97 12.03 0.05 -1.88
C PHE A 97 12.03 0.81 -3.21
N ARG A 98 12.74 1.96 -3.31
CA ARG A 98 12.92 2.70 -4.56
C ARG A 98 13.44 1.80 -5.68
N ILE A 99 14.33 0.85 -5.37
CA ILE A 99 14.91 -0.05 -6.37
C ILE A 99 13.83 -0.98 -6.94
N VAL A 100 12.92 -1.47 -6.09
CA VAL A 100 11.78 -2.28 -6.52
C VAL A 100 10.80 -1.45 -7.33
N ALA A 101 10.46 -0.24 -6.86
CA ALA A 101 9.57 0.67 -7.59
C ALA A 101 10.14 1.06 -8.96
N ASP A 102 11.42 1.42 -9.04
CA ASP A 102 12.13 1.78 -10.29
C ASP A 102 12.23 0.58 -11.25
N TYR A 103 12.46 -0.63 -10.74
CA TYR A 103 12.43 -1.84 -11.56
C TYR A 103 11.08 -2.01 -12.25
N PHE A 104 9.99 -1.95 -11.51
CA PHE A 104 8.65 -2.11 -12.09
C PHE A 104 8.27 -0.93 -12.99
N TYR A 105 8.65 0.30 -12.63
CA TYR A 105 8.44 1.49 -13.47
C TYR A 105 9.10 1.31 -14.85
N LYS A 106 10.42 1.02 -14.88
CA LYS A 106 11.19 0.81 -16.12
C LYS A 106 10.67 -0.37 -16.93
N LYS A 107 10.35 -1.49 -16.26
CA LYS A 107 9.78 -2.68 -16.88
C LYS A 107 8.48 -2.38 -17.64
N TYR A 108 7.60 -1.56 -17.08
CA TYR A 108 6.34 -1.20 -17.74
C TYR A 108 6.47 -0.08 -18.79
N HIS A 109 7.56 0.67 -18.77
CA HIS A 109 7.89 1.72 -19.75
C HIS A 109 8.86 1.25 -20.85
N CYS A 110 9.06 -0.06 -20.99
CA CYS A 110 9.89 -0.70 -22.04
C CYS A 110 11.35 -0.24 -22.06
N GLU A 111 11.92 0.03 -20.91
CA GLU A 111 13.36 0.29 -20.76
C GLU A 111 14.03 -0.96 -20.19
N ASP A 112 15.17 -1.36 -20.77
CA ASP A 112 16.03 -2.37 -20.16
C ASP A 112 16.43 -1.88 -18.76
N TYR A 113 16.18 -2.70 -17.74
CA TYR A 113 16.45 -2.29 -16.37
C TYR A 113 17.96 -2.21 -16.12
N VAL A 114 18.46 -0.98 -16.04
CA VAL A 114 19.78 -0.67 -15.48
C VAL A 114 19.57 -0.10 -14.07
N PRO A 115 20.02 -0.81 -13.02
CA PRO A 115 19.93 -0.30 -11.66
C PRO A 115 20.85 0.91 -11.49
N ASP A 116 20.39 1.92 -10.76
CA ASP A 116 21.27 3.01 -10.32
C ASP A 116 22.32 2.46 -9.34
N ASN A 117 23.49 3.12 -9.23
CA ASN A 117 24.59 2.75 -8.30
C ASN A 117 24.24 3.01 -6.82
N ALA A 118 23.01 2.74 -6.40
CA ALA A 118 22.54 2.89 -5.03
C ALA A 118 23.00 1.71 -4.17
N THR A 119 23.57 2.01 -3.01
CA THR A 119 23.88 1.00 -1.99
C THR A 119 22.57 0.51 -1.37
N LEU A 120 22.33 -0.80 -1.41
CA LEU A 120 21.24 -1.46 -0.72
C LEU A 120 21.60 -1.67 0.76
N HIS A 121 20.75 -1.21 1.67
CA HIS A 121 20.91 -1.42 3.11
C HIS A 121 20.20 -2.69 3.62
N HIS A 122 19.10 -3.08 2.97
CA HIS A 122 18.19 -4.16 3.32
C HIS A 122 18.06 -5.16 2.15
N VAL A 123 19.17 -5.82 1.83
CA VAL A 123 19.29 -6.69 0.63
C VAL A 123 18.28 -7.83 0.67
N ASP A 124 18.16 -8.52 1.81
CA ASP A 124 17.30 -9.70 1.96
C ASP A 124 15.82 -9.35 1.76
N GLU A 125 15.36 -8.26 2.36
CA GLU A 125 13.98 -7.79 2.27
C GLU A 125 13.64 -7.40 0.84
N VAL A 126 14.54 -6.71 0.15
CA VAL A 126 14.37 -6.33 -1.25
C VAL A 126 14.32 -7.56 -2.15
N LEU A 127 15.23 -8.51 -1.98
CA LEU A 127 15.28 -9.72 -2.80
C LEU A 127 14.06 -10.62 -2.58
N LYS A 128 13.61 -10.79 -1.34
CA LYS A 128 12.34 -11.49 -1.04
C LYS A 128 11.15 -10.79 -1.69
N LEU A 129 11.09 -9.47 -1.62
CA LEU A 129 10.02 -8.70 -2.26
C LEU A 129 10.06 -8.88 -3.79
N MET A 130 11.25 -8.85 -4.40
CA MET A 130 11.44 -9.10 -5.83
C MET A 130 11.00 -10.50 -6.23
N SER A 131 11.37 -11.54 -5.47
CA SER A 131 10.92 -12.93 -5.67
C SER A 131 9.39 -13.00 -5.76
N VAL A 132 8.69 -12.47 -4.76
CA VAL A 132 7.22 -12.49 -4.69
C VAL A 132 6.58 -11.69 -5.83
N LEU A 133 7.10 -10.51 -6.15
CA LEU A 133 6.50 -9.62 -7.16
C LEU A 133 6.78 -10.07 -8.60
N THR A 134 7.92 -10.71 -8.85
CA THR A 134 8.29 -11.21 -10.19
C THR A 134 7.88 -12.66 -10.42
N GLY A 135 7.64 -13.43 -9.35
CA GLY A 135 7.46 -14.88 -9.40
C GLY A 135 8.74 -15.64 -9.75
N ASP A 136 9.91 -15.04 -9.47
CA ASP A 136 11.23 -15.57 -9.81
C ASP A 136 12.03 -15.90 -8.55
N ASP A 137 12.04 -17.18 -8.19
CA ASP A 137 12.68 -17.69 -6.97
C ASP A 137 14.22 -17.51 -6.96
N ARG A 138 14.83 -17.14 -8.09
CA ARG A 138 16.29 -16.87 -8.16
C ARG A 138 16.71 -15.72 -7.25
N TYR A 139 15.82 -14.76 -6.99
CA TYR A 139 16.10 -13.66 -6.07
C TYR A 139 16.22 -14.14 -4.61
N GLU A 140 15.47 -15.16 -4.19
CA GLU A 140 15.61 -15.77 -2.86
C GLU A 140 16.89 -16.59 -2.74
N GLN A 141 17.29 -17.29 -3.80
CA GLN A 141 18.50 -18.11 -3.80
C GLN A 141 19.78 -17.27 -3.71
N ALA A 142 19.75 -16.02 -4.18
CA ALA A 142 20.87 -15.09 -4.08
C ALA A 142 21.18 -14.63 -2.63
N VAL A 143 20.25 -14.83 -1.70
CA VAL A 143 20.42 -14.52 -0.26
C VAL A 143 21.08 -15.68 0.51
N ILE A 144 21.08 -16.90 -0.05
CA ILE A 144 21.56 -18.11 0.65
C ILE A 144 23.04 -18.40 0.33
N ILE A 145 23.92 -17.40 0.43
CA ILE A 145 25.37 -17.56 0.25
C ILE A 145 26.12 -17.09 1.51
#